data_AF-A0A317IKK4-F1
#
_entry.id   AF-A0A317IKK4-F1
#
_cell.length_a   1.000
_cell.length_b   1.000
_cell.length_c   1.000
_cell.angle_alpha   90.00
_cell.angle_beta   90.00
_cell.angle_gamma   90.00
#
_symmetry.space_group_name_H-M   'P 1'
#
loop_
_entity.id
_entity.type
_entity.pdbx_description
1 polymer ?
#
loop_
_entity_poly.entity_id
_entity_poly.type
_entity_poly.pdbx_seq_one_letter_code
_entity_poly.pdbx_strand_id
1 'polypeptide(L)'
;MPDNNLFQDSKAFLSSVLRSLEIKRAGDDAEKLREIGELSDDETLRKWLWTIAVIGAPACFIALPLLLCVLNIIFSALVMNVLWFFAKIAMATVIVIFALAAYLTWRKAGK
;
A
#
# COMPACT_ATOMS: atom_id res chain seq x y z
N MET A 1 -9.55 -5.16 30.12
CA MET A 1 -8.43 -4.85 29.21
C MET A 1 -8.99 -4.39 27.88
N PRO A 2 -9.07 -3.08 27.63
CA PRO A 2 -9.70 -2.50 26.45
C PRO A 2 -8.64 -1.93 25.48
N ASP A 3 -7.89 -2.79 24.77
CA ASP A 3 -6.81 -2.32 23.87
C ASP A 3 -6.90 -2.84 22.42
N ASN A 4 -7.95 -3.60 22.07
CA ASN A 4 -8.07 -4.25 20.74
C ASN A 4 -9.02 -3.54 19.74
N ASN A 5 -9.76 -2.51 20.14
CA ASN A 5 -10.79 -1.91 19.28
C ASN A 5 -10.20 -0.98 18.21
N LEU A 6 -9.16 -0.21 18.53
CA LEU A 6 -8.56 0.76 17.58
C LEU A 6 -8.04 0.11 16.30
N PHE A 7 -7.44 -1.08 16.39
CA PHE A 7 -6.98 -1.82 15.21
C PHE A 7 -8.14 -2.42 14.40
N GLN A 8 -9.23 -2.85 15.04
CA GLN A 8 -10.42 -3.31 14.34
C GLN A 8 -11.15 -2.16 13.65
N ASP A 9 -11.31 -1.03 14.34
CA ASP A 9 -11.97 0.16 13.81
C ASP A 9 -11.17 0.78 12.66
N SER A 10 -9.83 0.86 12.80
CA SER A 10 -8.96 1.35 11.73
C SER A 10 -8.97 0.43 10.51
N LYS A 11 -9.03 -0.89 10.71
CA LYS A 11 -9.17 -1.86 9.62
C LYS A 11 -10.51 -1.74 8.91
N ALA A 12 -11.60 -1.62 9.67
CA ALA A 12 -12.95 -1.45 9.13
C ALA A 12 -13.08 -0.11 8.38
N PHE A 13 -12.41 0.94 8.85
CA PHE A 13 -12.37 2.22 8.16
C PHE A 13 -11.60 2.10 6.83
N LEU A 14 -10.40 1.51 6.85
CA LEU A 14 -9.63 1.30 5.61
C LEU A 14 -10.36 0.40 4.60
N SER A 15 -11.01 -0.68 5.06
CA SER A 15 -11.77 -1.59 4.19
C SER A 15 -12.97 -0.89 3.57
N SER A 16 -13.68 -0.06 4.32
CA SER A 16 -14.80 0.73 3.82
C SER A 16 -14.37 1.76 2.77
N VAL A 17 -13.24 2.45 2.99
CA VAL A 17 -12.67 3.40 2.02
C VAL A 17 -12.22 2.68 0.76
N LEU A 18 -11.54 1.53 0.89
CA LEU A 18 -11.12 0.71 -0.24
C LEU A 18 -12.30 0.18 -1.05
N ARG A 19 -13.36 -0.31 -0.40
CA ARG A 19 -14.61 -0.68 -1.08
C ARG A 19 -15.23 0.50 -1.79
N SER A 20 -15.25 1.69 -1.19
CA SER A 20 -15.79 2.89 -1.84
C SER A 20 -15.02 3.28 -3.11
N LEU A 21 -13.69 3.06 -3.12
CA LEU A 21 -12.84 3.28 -4.29
C LEU A 21 -13.04 2.19 -5.34
N GLU A 22 -13.21 0.93 -4.95
CA GLU A 22 -13.51 -0.16 -5.88
C GLU A 22 -14.89 -0.01 -6.50
N ILE A 23 -15.92 0.41 -5.74
CA ILE A 23 -17.26 0.72 -6.28
C ILE A 23 -17.18 1.87 -7.29
N LYS A 24 -16.45 2.95 -6.96
CA LYS A 24 -16.21 4.05 -7.90
C LYS A 24 -15.44 3.63 -9.14
N ARG A 25 -14.54 2.65 -9.02
CA ARG A 25 -13.71 2.14 -10.13
C ARG A 25 -14.43 1.08 -10.97
N ALA A 26 -15.35 0.33 -10.38
CA ALA A 26 -16.18 -0.67 -11.04
C ALA A 26 -17.32 -0.03 -11.85
N GLY A 27 -17.78 1.17 -11.47
CA GLY A 27 -18.84 1.86 -12.20
C GLY A 27 -20.16 1.08 -12.12
N ASP A 28 -20.74 0.75 -13.27
CA ASP A 28 -22.05 0.07 -13.40
C ASP A 28 -21.92 -1.45 -13.66
N ASP A 29 -20.72 -2.00 -13.47
CA ASP A 29 -20.41 -3.39 -13.78
C ASP A 29 -20.91 -4.31 -12.65
N ALA A 30 -22.17 -4.76 -12.78
CA ALA A 30 -22.92 -5.48 -11.75
C ALA A 30 -22.22 -6.76 -11.24
N GLU A 31 -21.44 -7.43 -12.10
CA GLU A 31 -20.71 -8.65 -11.75
C GLU A 31 -19.52 -8.36 -10.82
N LYS A 32 -18.78 -7.27 -11.08
CA LYS A 32 -17.70 -6.79 -10.19
C LYS A 32 -18.22 -6.29 -8.86
N LEU A 33 -19.37 -5.61 -8.86
CA LEU A 33 -20.01 -5.14 -7.63
C LEU A 33 -20.46 -6.31 -6.74
N ARG A 34 -20.86 -7.44 -7.35
CA ARG A 34 -21.21 -8.67 -6.62
C ARG A 34 -19.98 -9.35 -6.01
N GLU A 35 -18.88 -9.45 -6.74
CA GLU A 35 -17.60 -9.98 -6.21
C GLU A 35 -17.06 -9.11 -5.06
N ILE A 36 -17.15 -7.78 -5.15
CA ILE A 36 -16.72 -6.85 -4.08
C ILE A 36 -17.58 -7.02 -2.81
N GLY A 37 -18.86 -7.38 -2.98
CA GLY A 37 -19.78 -7.69 -1.88
C GLY A 37 -19.52 -9.06 -1.22
N GLU A 38 -19.04 -10.04 -1.98
CA GLU A 38 -18.73 -11.39 -1.50
C GLU A 38 -17.33 -11.50 -0.85
N LEU A 39 -16.38 -10.62 -1.21
CA LEU A 39 -15.04 -10.58 -0.62
C LEU A 39 -15.05 -10.08 0.83
N SER A 40 -14.45 -10.85 1.75
CA SER A 40 -14.27 -10.45 3.15
C SER A 40 -13.27 -9.29 3.26
N ASP A 41 -13.52 -8.34 4.18
CA ASP A 41 -12.70 -7.12 4.38
C ASP A 41 -11.19 -7.39 4.51
N ASP A 42 -10.80 -8.51 5.16
CA ASP A 42 -9.41 -8.91 5.30
C ASP A 42 -8.77 -9.36 3.97
N GLU A 43 -9.55 -9.88 3.02
CA GLU A 43 -9.08 -10.26 1.68
C GLU A 43 -8.89 -9.06 0.76
N THR A 44 -9.82 -8.10 0.80
CA THR A 44 -9.68 -6.82 0.07
C THR A 44 -8.47 -6.04 0.57
N LEU A 45 -8.30 -5.94 1.89
CA LEU A 45 -7.14 -5.27 2.49
C LEU A 45 -5.83 -5.93 2.05
N ARG A 46 -5.76 -7.26 2.11
CA ARG A 46 -4.58 -8.03 1.70
C ARG A 46 -4.26 -7.88 0.21
N LYS A 47 -5.26 -7.92 -0.67
CA LYS A 47 -5.09 -7.73 -2.12
C LYS A 47 -4.52 -6.35 -2.43
N TRP A 48 -5.02 -5.31 -1.78
CA TRP A 48 -4.51 -3.95 -1.93
C TRP A 48 -3.11 -3.78 -1.33
N LEU A 49 -2.85 -4.33 -0.14
CA LEU A 49 -1.52 -4.36 0.48
C LEU A 49 -0.48 -5.01 -0.43
N TRP A 50 -0.81 -6.15 -1.05
CA TRP A 50 0.05 -6.80 -2.03
C TRP A 50 0.19 -6.02 -3.32
N THR A 51 -0.90 -5.42 -3.83
CA THR A 51 -0.86 -4.58 -5.04
C THR A 51 0.06 -3.38 -4.83
N ILE A 52 -0.10 -2.69 -3.70
CA ILE A 52 0.75 -1.55 -3.32
C ILE A 52 2.19 -2.01 -3.11
N ALA A 53 2.43 -3.18 -2.52
CA ALA A 53 3.80 -3.65 -2.34
C ALA A 53 4.47 -4.09 -3.66
N VAL A 54 3.77 -4.81 -4.53
CA VAL A 54 4.30 -5.31 -5.81
C VAL A 54 4.54 -4.18 -6.81
N ILE A 55 3.72 -3.13 -6.80
CA ILE A 55 3.91 -1.95 -7.67
C ILE A 55 4.81 -0.91 -7.00
N GLY A 56 4.62 -0.70 -5.69
CA GLY A 56 5.38 0.28 -4.90
C GLY A 56 6.85 -0.09 -4.73
N ALA A 57 7.18 -1.38 -4.66
CA ALA A 57 8.58 -1.82 -4.59
C ALA A 57 9.40 -1.44 -5.84
N PRO A 58 9.04 -1.84 -7.07
CA PRO A 58 9.78 -1.41 -8.27
C PRO A 58 9.75 0.11 -8.46
N ALA A 59 8.63 0.78 -8.13
CA ALA A 59 8.57 2.24 -8.21
C ALA A 59 9.56 2.92 -7.23
N CYS A 60 9.60 2.50 -5.97
CA CYS A 60 10.44 3.14 -4.95
C CYS A 60 11.91 2.68 -4.98
N PHE A 61 12.20 1.43 -5.36
CA PHE A 61 13.56 0.88 -5.34
C PHE A 61 14.27 0.92 -6.69
N ILE A 62 13.54 1.07 -7.81
CA ILE A 62 14.14 1.11 -9.15
C ILE A 62 13.88 2.47 -9.79
N ALA A 63 12.61 2.87 -9.94
CA ALA A 63 12.28 4.10 -10.66
C ALA A 63 12.74 5.35 -9.92
N LEU A 64 12.49 5.45 -8.62
CA LEU A 64 12.81 6.64 -7.82
C LEU A 64 14.33 6.91 -7.72
N PRO A 65 15.21 5.91 -7.48
CA PRO A 65 16.66 6.08 -7.56
C PRO A 65 17.15 6.48 -8.94
N LEU A 66 16.61 5.87 -10.01
CA LEU A 66 16.98 6.24 -11.38
C LEU A 66 16.63 7.69 -11.69
N LEU A 67 15.43 8.13 -11.27
CA LEU A 67 14.96 9.50 -11.45
C LEU A 67 15.84 10.48 -10.68
N LEU A 68 16.24 10.14 -9.44
CA LEU A 68 17.19 10.93 -8.68
C LEU A 68 18.58 10.98 -9.31
N CYS A 69 19.07 9.89 -9.90
CA CYS A 69 20.35 9.88 -10.61
C CYS A 69 20.34 10.83 -11.83
N VAL A 70 19.23 10.88 -12.59
CA VAL A 70 19.07 11.82 -13.70
C VAL A 70 18.99 13.27 -13.20
N LEU A 71 18.23 13.50 -12.12
CA LEU A 71 18.08 14.83 -11.52
C LEU A 71 19.38 15.37 -10.91
N ASN A 72 20.29 14.50 -10.48
CA ASN A 72 21.59 14.87 -9.94
C ASN A 72 22.49 15.65 -10.92
N ILE A 73 22.19 15.59 -12.22
CA ILE A 73 22.91 16.34 -13.27
C ILE A 73 22.52 17.82 -13.25
N ILE A 74 21.30 18.13 -12.79
CA ILE A 74 20.69 19.45 -12.92
C ILE A 74 20.67 20.20 -11.58
N PHE A 75 20.49 19.47 -10.47
CA PHE A 75 20.32 20.05 -9.15
C PHE A 75 21.61 20.11 -8.32
N SER A 76 21.69 21.09 -7.42
CA SER A 76 22.79 21.21 -6.45
C SER A 76 22.80 20.04 -5.45
N ALA A 77 24.00 19.66 -5.00
CA ALA A 77 24.22 18.55 -4.06
C ALA A 77 23.38 18.64 -2.78
N LEU A 78 23.11 19.85 -2.27
CA LEU A 78 22.30 20.04 -1.07
C LEU A 78 20.83 19.63 -1.31
N VAL A 79 20.25 20.03 -2.45
CA VAL A 79 18.88 19.67 -2.84
C VAL A 79 18.77 18.17 -3.09
N MET A 80 19.79 17.58 -3.72
CA MET A 80 19.84 16.14 -3.97
C MET A 80 19.93 15.32 -2.69
N ASN A 81 20.69 15.76 -1.68
CA ASN A 81 20.74 15.07 -0.39
C ASN A 81 19.37 15.05 0.31
N VAL A 82 18.63 16.15 0.25
CA VAL A 82 17.27 16.23 0.81
C VAL A 82 16.31 15.30 0.06
N LEU A 83 16.34 15.32 -1.27
CA LEU A 83 15.54 14.40 -2.11
C LEU A 83 15.85 12.92 -1.83
N TRP A 84 17.14 12.58 -1.68
CA TRP A 84 17.57 11.23 -1.31
C TRP A 84 17.09 10.82 0.09
N PHE A 85 17.03 11.76 1.03
CA PHE A 85 16.49 11.50 2.36
C PHE A 85 15.00 11.13 2.28
N PHE A 86 14.19 11.91 1.55
CA PHE A 86 12.77 11.59 1.34
C PHE A 86 12.56 10.28 0.59
N ALA A 87 13.41 9.97 -0.39
CA ALA A 87 13.38 8.69 -1.10
C ALA A 87 13.59 7.50 -0.18
N LYS A 88 14.54 7.58 0.75
CA LYS A 88 14.78 6.54 1.75
C LYS A 88 13.61 6.36 2.69
N ILE A 89 12.96 7.45 3.10
CA ILE A 89 11.73 7.39 3.90
C ILE A 89 10.64 6.63 3.12
N ALA A 90 10.41 6.99 1.86
CA ALA A 90 9.44 6.31 1.01
C ALA A 90 9.73 4.80 0.87
N MET A 91 10.99 4.42 0.63
CA MET A 91 11.41 3.02 0.59
C MET A 91 11.15 2.30 1.92
N ALA A 92 11.45 2.92 3.06
CA ALA A 92 11.19 2.36 4.37
C ALA A 92 9.69 2.14 4.61
N THR A 93 8.84 3.08 4.20
CA THR A 93 7.38 2.94 4.27
C THR A 93 6.89 1.76 3.44
N VAL A 94 7.39 1.58 2.21
CA VAL A 94 7.03 0.44 1.35
C VAL A 94 7.42 -0.89 2.02
N ILE A 95 8.59 -0.96 2.67
CA ILE A 95 9.01 -2.15 3.41
C ILE A 95 8.05 -2.45 4.57
N VAL A 96 7.64 -1.44 5.33
CA VAL A 96 6.68 -1.62 6.44
C VAL A 96 5.33 -2.13 5.92
N ILE A 97 4.84 -1.57 4.80
CA ILE A 97 3.60 -2.02 4.15
C ILE A 97 3.74 -3.47 3.67
N PHE A 98 4.87 -3.83 3.06
CA PHE A 98 5.16 -5.21 2.65
C PHE A 98 5.23 -6.17 3.84
N ALA A 99 5.88 -5.77 4.94
CA ALA A 99 5.96 -6.55 6.16
C ALA A 99 4.57 -6.78 6.78
N LEU A 100 3.71 -5.76 6.81
CA LEU A 100 2.31 -5.89 7.23
C LEU A 100 1.52 -6.83 6.32
N ALA A 101 1.71 -6.73 5.00
CA ALA A 101 1.09 -7.62 4.02
C ALA A 101 1.51 -9.09 4.23
N ALA A 102 2.81 -9.31 4.43
CA ALA A 102 3.38 -10.62 4.69
C ALA A 102 2.89 -11.20 6.03
N TYR A 103 2.86 -10.38 7.09
CA TYR A 103 2.36 -10.78 8.41
C TYR A 103 0.89 -11.21 8.37
N LEU A 104 0.02 -10.42 7.73
CA LEU A 104 -1.39 -10.77 7.56
C LEU A 104 -1.59 -12.02 6.70
N THR A 105 -0.73 -12.22 5.69
CA THR A 105 -0.74 -13.42 4.85
C THR A 105 -0.34 -14.66 5.66
N TRP A 106 0.73 -14.58 6.46
CA TRP A 106 1.21 -15.67 7.32
C TRP A 106 0.15 -16.03 8.38
N ARG A 107 -0.44 -15.04 9.04
CA ARG A 107 -1.46 -15.26 10.08
C ARG A 107 -2.70 -15.98 9.55
N LYS A 108 -3.06 -15.79 8.28
CA LYS A 108 -4.16 -16.53 7.63
C LYS A 108 -3.76 -17.96 7.27
N ALA A 109 -2.49 -18.20 6.88
CA ALA A 109 -2.00 -19.54 6.54
C ALA A 109 -1.81 -20.46 7.77
N GLY A 110 -1.71 -19.89 8.98
CA GLY A 110 -1.61 -20.63 10.24
C GLY A 110 -2.95 -20.93 10.93
N LYS A 111 -4.09 -20.63 10.30
CA LYS A 111 -5.42 -21.09 10.70
C LYS A 111 -5.89 -22.16 9.73
#